data_AF-A0A975P470-F1
#
_entry.id   AF-A0A975P470-F1
#
_cell.length_a   1.000
_cell.length_b   1.000
_cell.length_c   1.000
_cell.angle_alpha   90.00
_cell.angle_beta   90.00
_cell.angle_gamma   90.00
#
_symmetry.space_group_name_H-M   'P 1'
#
loop_
_entity.id
_entity.type
_entity.pdbx_description
1 polymer ?
#
loop_
_entity_poly.entity_id
_entity_poly.type
_entity_poly.pdbx_seq_one_letter_code
_entity_poly.pdbx_strand_id
1 'polypeptide(L)'
;MTANRHMRAIAVGALLLSALALGGCSTSIADLPLVGTPADAPARPKEAGAYLPVHDLPPDREEAALPPAEQAQIQRELAAARDRQASAAAKNSAAK
;
A
#
# COMPACT_ATOMS: atom_id res chain seq x y z
N MET A 1 -31.80 -29.40 -10.86
CA MET A 1 -30.96 -29.32 -9.64
C MET A 1 -29.44 -29.24 -9.92
N THR A 2 -28.97 -29.31 -11.18
CA THR A 2 -27.55 -29.29 -11.57
C THR A 2 -27.06 -27.88 -11.94
N ALA A 3 -27.85 -27.11 -12.71
CA ALA A 3 -27.55 -25.73 -13.11
C ALA A 3 -27.24 -24.80 -11.91
N ASN A 4 -27.97 -24.97 -10.80
CA ASN A 4 -27.76 -24.17 -9.59
C ASN A 4 -26.44 -24.51 -8.86
N ARG A 5 -25.90 -25.72 -9.05
CA ARG A 5 -24.60 -26.13 -8.50
C ARG A 5 -23.45 -25.58 -9.34
N HIS A 6 -23.60 -25.58 -10.67
CA HIS A 6 -22.62 -24.98 -11.57
C HIS A 6 -22.52 -23.47 -11.37
N MET A 7 -23.65 -22.76 -11.24
CA MET A 7 -23.65 -21.32 -10.95
C MET A 7 -22.98 -20.99 -9.61
N ARG A 8 -23.24 -21.81 -8.58
CA ARG A 8 -22.56 -21.68 -7.28
C ARG A 8 -21.06 -21.94 -7.37
N ALA A 9 -20.63 -22.96 -8.12
CA ALA A 9 -19.22 -23.27 -8.32
C ALA A 9 -18.49 -22.13 -9.03
N ILE A 10 -19.12 -21.52 -10.05
CA ILE A 10 -18.57 -20.36 -10.76
C ILE A 10 -18.47 -19.15 -9.83
N ALA A 11 -19.51 -18.88 -9.03
CA ALA A 11 -19.50 -17.76 -8.09
C ALA A 11 -18.40 -17.90 -7.02
N VAL A 12 -18.22 -19.11 -6.47
CA VAL A 12 -17.15 -19.40 -5.50
C VAL A 12 -15.77 -19.30 -6.16
N GLY A 13 -15.61 -19.80 -7.38
CA GLY A 13 -14.35 -19.69 -8.14
C GLY A 13 -13.97 -18.23 -8.42
N ALA A 14 -14.94 -17.41 -8.83
CA ALA A 14 -14.73 -15.98 -9.05
C ALA A 14 -14.35 -15.25 -7.75
N LEU A 15 -15.01 -15.58 -6.64
CA LEU A 15 -14.71 -15.02 -5.32
C LEU A 15 -13.28 -15.35 -4.87
N LEU A 16 -12.86 -16.62 -5.03
CA LEU A 16 -11.51 -17.07 -4.66
C LEU A 16 -10.42 -16.40 -5.50
N LEU A 17 -10.62 -16.28 -6.83
CA LEU A 17 -9.68 -15.59 -7.70
C LEU A 17 -9.55 -14.10 -7.35
N SER A 18 -10.67 -13.45 -7.03
CA SER A 18 -10.66 -12.05 -6.58
C SER A 18 -9.91 -11.91 -5.24
N ALA A 19 -10.14 -12.80 -4.28
CA ALA A 19 -9.42 -12.79 -3.01
C ALA A 19 -7.90 -12.98 -3.19
N LEU A 20 -7.46 -13.86 -4.10
CA LEU A 20 -6.04 -14.05 -4.41
C LEU A 20 -5.41 -12.82 -5.08
N ALA A 21 -6.13 -12.19 -6.01
CA ALA A 21 -5.63 -11.00 -6.71
C ALA A 21 -5.52 -9.76 -5.80
N LEU A 22 -6.44 -9.61 -4.84
CA LEU A 22 -6.46 -8.47 -3.91
C LEU A 22 -5.70 -8.72 -2.58
N GLY A 23 -5.46 -9.98 -2.20
CA GLY A 23 -4.83 -10.35 -0.93
C GLY A 23 -3.33 -10.05 -0.82
N GLY A 24 -2.68 -9.67 -1.92
CA GLY A 24 -1.25 -9.35 -1.95
C GLY A 24 -0.87 -8.08 -1.16
N CYS A 25 -1.81 -7.19 -0.85
CA CYS A 25 -1.47 -5.92 -0.18
C CYS A 25 -1.19 -6.04 1.33
N SER A 26 -1.48 -7.19 1.94
CA SER A 26 -1.19 -7.44 3.37
C SER A 26 -0.07 -8.47 3.57
N THR A 27 0.47 -9.06 2.51
CA THR A 27 1.56 -10.03 2.66
C THR A 27 2.88 -9.30 2.86
N SER A 28 3.61 -9.69 3.89
CA SER A 28 4.97 -9.23 4.10
C SER A 28 5.84 -9.81 2.98
N ILE A 29 6.16 -8.99 1.97
CA ILE A 29 7.13 -9.34 0.92
C ILE A 29 8.45 -9.80 1.54
N ALA A 30 8.74 -9.28 2.73
CA ALA A 30 9.91 -9.59 3.52
C ALA A 30 10.03 -11.08 3.91
N ASP A 31 8.95 -11.87 3.91
CA ASP A 31 8.93 -13.28 4.31
C ASP A 31 8.75 -14.26 3.13
N LEU A 32 8.74 -13.77 1.89
CA LEU A 32 8.61 -14.62 0.71
C LEU A 32 10.00 -15.12 0.27
N PRO A 33 10.28 -16.44 0.35
CA PRO A 33 11.61 -16.99 0.05
C PRO A 33 12.03 -16.86 -1.44
N LEU A 34 11.12 -16.45 -2.32
CA LEU A 34 11.33 -16.33 -3.76
C LEU A 34 11.25 -14.89 -4.30
N VAL A 35 10.74 -13.96 -3.49
CA VAL A 35 10.48 -12.57 -3.91
C VAL A 35 11.14 -11.63 -2.92
N GLY A 36 12.29 -11.04 -3.30
CA GLY A 36 12.88 -9.91 -2.57
C GLY A 36 14.25 -10.15 -1.93
N THR A 37 14.76 -11.37 -1.90
CA THR A 37 16.14 -11.65 -1.45
C THR A 37 16.96 -12.22 -2.61
N PRO A 38 17.96 -11.49 -3.14
CA PRO A 38 18.90 -12.07 -4.11
C PRO A 38 19.61 -13.29 -3.51
N ALA A 39 20.07 -14.22 -4.35
CA ALA A 39 20.70 -15.47 -3.90
C ALA A 39 21.91 -15.24 -2.97
N ASP A 40 22.58 -14.10 -3.11
CA ASP A 40 23.73 -13.68 -2.30
C ASP A 40 23.36 -12.78 -1.10
N ALA A 41 22.07 -12.58 -0.82
CA ALA A 41 21.66 -11.79 0.34
C ALA A 41 22.06 -12.49 1.64
N PRO A 42 22.71 -11.80 2.59
CA PRO A 42 22.93 -12.32 3.93
C PRO A 42 21.61 -12.75 4.58
N ALA A 43 21.64 -13.85 5.33
CA ALA A 43 20.46 -14.32 6.05
C ALA A 43 19.93 -13.21 6.96
N ARG A 44 18.63 -12.90 6.85
CA ARG A 44 18.01 -11.91 7.73
C ARG A 44 18.15 -12.38 9.18
N PRO A 45 18.56 -11.51 10.11
CA PRO A 45 18.52 -11.82 11.53
C PRO A 45 17.12 -12.29 11.93
N LYS A 46 17.03 -13.44 12.62
CA LYS A 46 15.75 -13.97 13.12
C LYS A 46 15.19 -13.15 14.27
N GLU A 47 16.04 -12.39 14.93
CA GLU A 47 15.70 -11.55 16.07
C GLU A 47 15.47 -10.13 15.58
N ALA A 48 14.40 -9.50 16.09
CA ALA A 48 14.22 -8.07 15.92
C ALA A 48 15.46 -7.37 16.50
N GLY A 49 16.13 -6.53 15.71
CA GLY A 49 17.26 -5.75 16.19
C GLY A 49 16.86 -4.97 17.44
N ALA A 50 17.82 -4.75 18.35
CA ALA A 50 17.57 -3.98 19.56
C ALA A 50 16.88 -2.65 19.20
N TYR A 51 15.68 -2.44 19.73
CA TYR A 51 15.01 -1.16 19.60
C TYR A 51 15.88 -0.10 20.29
N LEU A 52 15.96 1.08 19.67
CA LEU A 52 16.46 2.26 20.36
C LEU A 52 15.65 2.41 21.66
N PRO A 53 16.27 2.76 22.81
CA PRO A 53 15.55 2.90 24.06
C PRO A 53 14.28 3.72 23.87
N VAL A 54 13.12 3.12 24.19
CA VAL A 54 11.79 3.62 23.78
C VAL A 54 11.44 4.99 24.38
N HIS A 55 12.28 5.50 25.29
CA HIS A 55 12.11 6.78 25.98
C HIS A 55 13.16 7.83 25.60
N ASP A 56 14.14 7.48 24.77
CA ASP A 56 15.11 8.44 24.28
C ASP A 56 14.57 9.04 22.99
N LEU A 57 13.89 10.18 23.12
CA LEU A 57 13.49 10.96 21.97
C LEU A 57 14.77 11.55 21.34
N PRO A 58 15.00 11.36 20.03
CA PRO A 58 16.11 12.06 19.37
C PRO A 58 15.94 13.57 19.55
N PRO A 59 17.05 14.33 19.63
CA PRO A 59 16.99 15.77 19.79
C PRO A 59 16.12 16.39 18.69
N ASP A 60 15.44 17.49 19.03
CA ASP A 60 14.64 18.23 18.08
C ASP A 60 15.50 18.65 16.87
N ARG A 61 14.89 18.64 15.69
CA ARG A 61 15.57 19.14 14.50
C ARG A 61 15.61 20.66 14.60
N GLU A 62 16.82 21.21 14.61
CA GLU A 62 17.07 22.66 14.57
C GLU A 62 16.55 23.28 13.26
N GLU A 63 16.62 22.52 12.17
CA GLU A 63 16.20 22.97 10.84
C GLU A 63 14.76 22.51 10.53
N ALA A 64 13.95 23.42 10.00
CA ALA A 64 12.65 23.06 9.45
C ALA A 64 12.84 22.08 8.28
N ALA A 65 12.10 20.95 8.30
CA ALA A 65 12.20 19.93 7.26
C ALA A 65 11.90 20.47 5.84
N LEU A 66 11.14 21.56 5.75
CA LEU A 66 10.87 22.24 4.49
C LEU A 66 10.61 23.74 4.75
N PRO A 67 11.13 24.67 3.92
CA PRO A 67 10.81 26.09 4.03
C PRO A 67 9.30 26.35 3.90
N PRO A 68 8.73 27.33 4.64
CA PRO A 68 7.28 27.61 4.60
C PRO A 68 6.73 27.91 3.20
N ALA A 69 7.53 28.59 2.37
CA ALA A 69 7.15 28.91 0.99
C ALA A 69 7.02 27.65 0.12
N GLU A 70 7.92 26.70 0.28
CA GLU A 70 7.91 25.44 -0.45
C GLU A 70 6.76 24.54 0.03
N GLN A 71 6.48 24.51 1.34
CA GLN A 71 5.29 23.84 1.88
C GLN A 71 3.99 24.40 1.27
N ALA A 72 3.88 25.74 1.18
CA ALA A 72 2.71 26.38 0.59
C ALA A 72 2.57 26.09 -0.91
N GLN A 73 3.69 25.93 -1.63
CA GLN A 73 3.66 25.49 -3.03
C GLN A 73 3.14 24.06 -3.15
N ILE A 74 3.71 23.11 -2.40
CA ILE A 74 3.30 21.70 -2.44
C ILE A 74 1.81 21.55 -2.08
N GLN A 75 1.33 22.27 -1.07
CA GLN A 75 -0.08 22.23 -0.68
C GLN A 75 -1.01 22.67 -1.81
N ARG A 76 -0.65 23.74 -2.54
CA ARG A 76 -1.42 24.21 -3.70
C ARG A 76 -1.43 23.18 -4.83
N GLU A 77 -0.28 22.57 -5.12
CA GLU A 77 -0.17 21.55 -6.17
C GLU A 77 -0.99 20.30 -5.83
N LEU A 78 -0.95 19.86 -4.56
CA LEU A 78 -1.74 18.73 -4.08
C LEU A 78 -3.23 19.01 -4.10
N ALA A 79 -3.67 20.22 -3.74
CA ALA A 79 -5.07 20.62 -3.83
C ALA A 79 -5.55 20.56 -5.30
N ALA A 80 -4.81 21.19 -6.21
CA ALA A 80 -5.14 21.17 -7.62
C ALA A 80 -5.15 19.75 -8.22
N ALA A 81 -4.25 18.87 -7.76
CA ALA A 81 -4.25 17.47 -8.18
C ALA A 81 -5.50 16.72 -7.70
N ARG A 82 -5.92 16.93 -6.45
CA ARG A 82 -7.16 16.34 -5.91
C ARG A 82 -8.39 16.81 -6.66
N ASP A 83 -8.47 18.09 -7.01
CA ASP A 83 -9.60 18.62 -7.79
C ASP A 83 -9.69 17.96 -9.17
N ARG A 84 -8.54 17.76 -9.83
CA ARG A 84 -8.48 17.01 -11.09
C ARG A 84 -8.93 15.56 -10.91
N GLN A 85 -8.45 14.87 -9.88
CA GLN A 85 -8.84 13.50 -9.57
C GLN A 85 -10.35 13.39 -9.30
N ALA A 86 -10.91 14.30 -8.51
CA ALA A 86 -12.35 14.35 -8.23
C ALA A 86 -13.17 14.54 -9.51
N SER A 87 -12.74 15.45 -10.39
CA SER A 87 -13.41 15.67 -11.68
C SER A 87 -13.34 14.45 -12.60
N ALA A 88 -12.21 13.72 -12.61
CA ALA A 88 -12.04 12.51 -13.39
C ALA A 88 -12.88 11.35 -12.83
N ALA A 89 -12.93 11.19 -11.51
CA ALA A 89 -13.76 10.20 -10.83
C ALA A 89 -15.25 10.44 -11.11
N ALA A 90 -15.72 11.69 -11.02
CA ALA A 90 -17.11 12.05 -11.31
C ALA A 90 -17.51 11.76 -12.78
N LYS A 91 -16.61 12.03 -13.73
CA LYS A 91 -16.80 11.66 -15.15
C LYS A 91 -16.88 10.15 -15.33
N ASN A 92 -16.02 9.39 -14.65
CA ASN A 92 -16.00 7.92 -14.75
C ASN A 92 -17.25 7.27 -14.13
N SER A 93 -17.79 7.85 -13.05
CA SER A 93 -19.06 7.38 -12.46
C SER A 93 -20.29 7.73 -13.29
N ALA A 94 -20.26 8.82 -14.06
CA ALA A 94 -21.36 9.21 -14.94
C ALA A 94 -21.38 8.43 -16.28
N ALA A 95 -20.27 7.78 -16.64
CA ALA A 95 -20.13 6.95 -17.84
C ALA A 95 -20.45 5.46 -17.59
N LYS A 96 -20.89 5.10 -16.38
CA LYS A 96 -21.28 3.75 -15.97
C LYS A 96 -22.77 3.70 -15.69
#